data_AF-A0A7Z0KWV4-F1
#
_entry.id   AF-A0A7Z0KWV4-F1
#
_cell.length_a   1.000
_cell.length_b   1.000
_cell.length_c   1.000
_cell.angle_alpha   90.00
_cell.angle_beta   90.00
_cell.angle_gamma   90.00
#
_symmetry.space_group_name_H-M   'P 1'
#
loop_
_entity.id
_entity.type
_entity.pdbx_description
1 polymer ?
#
loop_
_entity_poly.entity_id
_entity_poly.type
_entity_poly.pdbx_seq_one_letter_code
_entity_poly.pdbx_strand_id
1 'polypeptide(L)'
;MDVNERLQQEQLGNGSPKINPDEQDRYLGTFRERVIVAIKVSQLGNSNIQSQFAASLKSHSIGKVLIDQQLAGDYFSTYVGLATQSKHSFTLLSDSTKSAHQEDPIAVVLAANTAVNVDNIYLG
;
A
#
# COMPACT_ATOMS: atom_id res chain seq x y z
N MET A 1 -20.05 -34.76 -30.70
CA MET A 1 -19.48 -34.44 -29.37
C MET A 1 -18.01 -34.15 -29.62
N ASP A 2 -17.69 -32.89 -29.84
CA ASP A 2 -16.31 -32.45 -30.04
C ASP A 2 -15.79 -31.99 -28.68
N VAL A 3 -15.07 -32.92 -28.04
CA VAL A 3 -14.54 -32.81 -26.68
C VAL A 3 -13.43 -31.76 -26.55
N ASN A 4 -12.99 -31.14 -27.64
CA ASN A 4 -11.85 -30.23 -27.65
C ASN A 4 -12.20 -28.75 -27.46
N GLU A 5 -13.48 -28.37 -27.49
CA GLU A 5 -13.92 -27.00 -27.14
C GLU A 5 -14.34 -26.86 -25.67
N ARG A 6 -14.36 -27.97 -24.92
CA ARG A 6 -14.72 -27.98 -23.50
C ARG A 6 -13.60 -27.48 -22.58
N LEU A 7 -12.35 -27.42 -23.06
CA LEU A 7 -11.19 -27.06 -22.22
C LEU A 7 -10.88 -25.54 -22.19
N GLN A 8 -11.66 -24.69 -22.86
CA GLN A 8 -11.35 -23.26 -22.96
C GLN A 8 -12.11 -22.37 -21.95
N GLN A 9 -13.04 -22.91 -21.16
CA GLN A 9 -13.87 -22.11 -20.24
C GLN A 9 -13.66 -22.38 -18.75
N GLU A 10 -12.87 -23.39 -18.37
CA GLU A 10 -12.71 -23.76 -16.95
C GLU A 10 -11.49 -23.11 -16.26
N GLN A 11 -10.68 -22.33 -16.98
CA GLN A 11 -9.55 -21.59 -16.37
C GLN A 11 -9.84 -20.11 -16.08
N LEU A 12 -11.08 -19.65 -16.29
CA LEU A 12 -11.53 -18.29 -15.91
C LEU A 12 -12.22 -18.25 -14.53
N GLY A 13 -12.31 -19.38 -13.80
CA GLY A 13 -13.29 -19.59 -12.73
C GLY A 13 -12.81 -19.54 -11.29
N ASN A 14 -11.53 -19.25 -11.00
CA ASN A 14 -11.02 -19.12 -9.63
C ASN A 14 -10.26 -17.80 -9.50
N GLY A 15 -10.97 -16.69 -9.72
CA GLY A 15 -10.47 -15.33 -9.57
C GLY A 15 -10.15 -15.00 -8.12
N SER A 16 -9.04 -15.53 -7.60
CA SER A 16 -8.36 -14.90 -6.48
C SER A 16 -8.02 -13.47 -6.92
N PRO A 17 -8.33 -12.44 -6.10
CA PRO A 17 -8.08 -11.07 -6.48
C PRO A 17 -6.59 -10.95 -6.81
N LYS A 18 -6.28 -10.67 -8.07
CA LYS A 18 -4.92 -10.55 -8.56
C LYS A 18 -4.63 -9.06 -8.68
N ILE A 19 -3.67 -8.56 -7.92
CA ILE A 19 -3.27 -7.15 -7.99
C ILE A 19 -2.75 -6.90 -9.40
N ASN A 20 -3.26 -5.86 -10.06
CA ASN A 20 -2.69 -5.42 -11.34
C ASN A 20 -1.24 -4.99 -11.12
N PRO A 21 -0.29 -5.31 -12.02
CA PRO A 21 1.12 -4.95 -11.83
C PRO A 21 1.33 -3.43 -11.64
N ASP A 22 0.51 -2.60 -12.28
CA ASP A 22 0.49 -1.13 -12.09
C ASP A 22 0.08 -0.75 -10.66
N GLU A 23 -1.02 -1.33 -10.15
CA GLU A 23 -1.45 -1.11 -8.77
C GLU A 23 -0.45 -1.65 -7.75
N GLN A 24 0.18 -2.79 -8.06
CA GLN A 24 1.17 -3.40 -7.20
C GLN A 24 2.39 -2.50 -7.05
N ASP A 25 2.84 -1.89 -8.14
CA ASP A 25 3.91 -0.89 -8.11
C ASP A 25 3.48 0.38 -7.35
N ARG A 26 2.29 0.88 -7.66
CA ARG A 26 1.79 2.14 -7.09
C ARG A 26 1.50 2.08 -5.58
N TYR A 27 1.01 0.94 -5.09
CA TYR A 27 0.59 0.76 -3.70
C TYR A 27 1.50 -0.20 -2.92
N LEU A 28 2.79 -0.27 -3.26
CA LEU A 28 3.78 -1.00 -2.45
C LEU A 28 3.43 -2.48 -2.25
N GLY A 29 2.85 -3.13 -3.26
CA GLY A 29 2.49 -4.54 -3.22
C GLY A 29 1.14 -4.87 -2.59
N THR A 30 0.28 -3.89 -2.30
CA THR A 30 -1.07 -4.11 -1.76
C THR A 30 -2.18 -3.73 -2.74
N PHE A 31 -3.41 -4.18 -2.45
CA PHE A 31 -4.60 -3.84 -3.22
C PHE A 31 -5.09 -2.43 -2.86
N ARG A 32 -5.53 -1.65 -3.86
CA ARG A 32 -6.11 -0.32 -3.64
C ARG A 32 -7.26 -0.31 -2.64
N GLU A 33 -8.11 -1.34 -2.67
CA GLU A 33 -9.26 -1.49 -1.77
C GLU A 33 -8.86 -1.67 -0.30
N ARG A 34 -7.62 -2.08 -0.01
CA ARG A 34 -7.09 -2.25 1.36
C ARG A 34 -6.33 -1.03 1.85
N VAL A 35 -6.00 -0.09 0.96
CA VAL A 35 -5.27 1.13 1.33
C VAL A 35 -6.20 2.03 2.11
N ILE A 36 -5.81 2.35 3.35
CA ILE A 36 -6.46 3.33 4.21
C ILE A 36 -5.82 4.70 3.97
N VAL A 37 -4.49 4.75 3.96
CA VAL A 37 -3.72 5.98 3.76
C VAL A 37 -2.52 5.70 2.87
N ALA A 38 -2.21 6.63 1.97
CA ALA A 38 -1.02 6.63 1.14
C ALA A 38 -0.31 7.99 1.23
N ILE A 39 0.99 7.97 1.49
CA ILE A 39 1.85 9.14 1.59
C ILE A 39 2.87 9.10 0.47
N LYS A 40 2.92 10.18 -0.30
CA LYS A 40 3.86 10.35 -1.41
C LYS A 40 5.21 10.85 -0.91
N VAL A 41 6.26 10.64 -1.70
CA VAL A 41 7.62 11.08 -1.38
C VAL A 41 7.66 12.58 -1.03
N SER A 42 7.00 13.42 -1.83
CA SER A 42 6.97 14.87 -1.60
C SER A 42 6.30 15.28 -0.28
N GLN A 43 5.51 14.39 0.33
CA GLN A 43 4.75 14.65 1.55
C GLN A 43 5.45 14.14 2.83
N LEU A 44 6.52 13.34 2.70
CA LEU A 44 7.15 12.67 3.84
C LEU A 44 7.71 13.63 4.89
N GLY A 45 8.27 14.76 4.45
CA GLY A 45 8.85 15.79 5.30
C GLY A 45 7.83 16.72 5.95
N ASN A 46 6.54 16.59 5.64
CA ASN A 46 5.51 17.48 6.17
C ASN A 46 5.00 16.99 7.54
N SER A 47 5.23 17.78 8.59
CA SER A 47 4.79 17.45 9.96
C SER A 47 3.28 17.32 10.11
N ASN A 48 2.49 18.01 9.28
CA ASN A 48 1.04 17.87 9.25
C ASN A 48 0.63 16.47 8.76
N ILE A 49 1.31 15.97 7.72
CA ILE A 49 1.08 14.64 7.15
C ILE A 49 1.44 13.55 8.16
N GLN A 50 2.58 13.68 8.85
CA GLN A 50 2.98 12.77 9.91
C GLN A 50 1.94 12.72 11.05
N SER A 51 1.41 13.89 11.44
CA SER A 51 0.38 13.98 12.48
C SER A 51 -0.94 13.33 12.05
N GLN A 52 -1.39 13.60 10.82
CA GLN A 52 -2.58 12.96 10.25
C GLN A 52 -2.42 11.44 10.15
N PHE A 53 -1.25 10.98 9.69
CA PHE A 53 -0.94 9.55 9.62
C PHE A 53 -0.98 8.88 10.99
N ALA A 54 -0.39 9.51 12.02
CA ALA A 54 -0.46 9.02 13.39
C ALA A 54 -1.92 8.96 13.90
N ALA A 55 -2.76 9.93 13.53
CA ALA A 55 -4.19 9.90 13.86
C ALA A 55 -4.90 8.73 13.15
N SER A 56 -4.61 8.47 11.87
CA SER A 56 -5.15 7.33 11.14
C SER A 56 -4.74 6.00 11.76
N LEU A 57 -3.48 5.84 12.18
CA LEU A 57 -3.00 4.66 12.90
C LEU A 57 -3.77 4.44 14.21
N LYS A 58 -4.02 5.51 14.98
CA LYS A 58 -4.83 5.43 16.21
C LYS A 58 -6.28 5.07 15.93
N SER A 59 -6.86 5.61 14.85
CA SER A 59 -8.25 5.34 14.44
C SER A 59 -8.43 3.92 13.92
N HIS A 60 -7.39 3.32 13.32
CA HIS A 60 -7.43 1.98 12.76
C HIS A 60 -6.46 1.07 13.50
N SER A 61 -6.88 0.45 14.61
CA SER A 61 -6.01 -0.46 15.38
C SER A 61 -5.60 -1.76 14.66
N ILE A 62 -6.15 -2.02 13.47
CA ILE A 62 -5.89 -3.21 12.66
C ILE A 62 -5.38 -2.81 11.29
N GLY A 63 -4.19 -3.29 10.94
CA GLY A 63 -3.54 -3.01 9.66
C GLY A 63 -2.04 -3.26 9.71
N LYS A 64 -1.40 -3.02 8.57
CA LYS A 64 0.06 -3.02 8.42
C LYS A 64 0.52 -1.79 7.68
N VAL A 65 1.69 -1.29 8.06
CA VAL A 65 2.34 -0.16 7.40
C VAL A 65 3.39 -0.68 6.42
N LEU A 66 3.23 -0.37 5.15
CA LEU A 66 4.21 -0.67 4.11
C LEU A 66 5.05 0.58 3.90
N ILE A 67 6.37 0.44 3.95
CA ILE A 67 7.31 1.55 3.88
C ILE A 67 8.36 1.18 2.85
N ASP A 68 8.44 1.92 1.78
CA ASP A 68 9.55 1.78 0.85
C ASP A 68 10.77 2.54 1.38
N GLN A 69 11.82 1.80 1.72
CA GLN A 69 13.00 2.38 2.35
C GLN A 69 13.78 3.29 1.38
N GLN A 70 13.76 2.98 0.08
CA GLN A 70 14.49 3.76 -0.92
C GLN A 70 13.82 5.11 -1.17
N LEU A 71 12.50 5.10 -1.35
CA LEU A 71 11.69 6.31 -1.56
C LEU A 71 11.54 7.13 -0.28
N ALA A 72 11.43 6.47 0.88
CA ALA A 72 11.29 7.17 2.15
C ALA A 72 12.57 7.87 2.61
N GLY A 73 13.75 7.39 2.17
CA GLY A 73 15.04 7.93 2.59
C GLY A 73 15.13 8.04 4.11
N ASP A 74 15.75 9.09 4.66
CA ASP A 74 15.87 9.29 6.12
C ASP A 74 14.52 9.34 6.88
N TYR A 75 13.40 9.61 6.19
CA TYR A 75 12.09 9.68 6.82
C TYR A 75 11.52 8.31 7.18
N PHE A 76 12.04 7.19 6.63
CA PHE A 76 11.50 5.85 6.90
C PHE A 76 11.45 5.55 8.41
N SER A 77 12.48 5.96 9.15
CA SER A 77 12.61 5.71 10.60
C SER A 77 11.49 6.39 11.39
N THR A 78 11.02 7.55 10.92
CA THR A 78 9.90 8.28 11.54
C THR A 78 8.61 7.46 11.43
N TYR A 79 8.31 6.94 10.23
CA TYR A 79 7.09 6.16 9.99
C TYR A 79 7.13 4.78 10.66
N VAL A 80 8.29 4.12 10.69
CA VAL A 80 8.51 2.89 11.47
C VAL A 80 8.24 3.16 12.97
N GLY A 81 8.73 4.30 13.49
CA GLY A 81 8.48 4.72 14.87
C GLY A 81 6.99 4.92 15.16
N LEU A 82 6.26 5.60 14.26
CA LEU A 82 4.81 5.82 14.39
C LEU A 82 4.01 4.50 14.38
N ALA A 83 4.36 3.57 13.47
CA ALA A 83 3.75 2.25 13.40
C ALA A 83 4.01 1.45 14.69
N THR A 84 5.25 1.43 15.16
CA THR A 84 5.66 0.71 16.38
C THR A 84 4.97 1.29 17.62
N GLN A 85 4.89 2.61 17.74
CA GLN A 85 4.20 3.28 18.84
C GLN A 85 2.70 2.93 18.88
N SER A 86 2.09 2.73 17.70
CA SER A 86 0.68 2.35 17.56
C SER A 86 0.45 0.83 17.63
N LYS A 87 1.52 0.05 17.83
CA LYS A 87 1.53 -1.44 17.82
C LYS A 87 1.09 -2.06 16.49
N HIS A 88 1.29 -1.35 15.38
CA HIS A 88 1.03 -1.88 14.04
C HIS A 88 2.23 -2.67 13.52
N SER A 89 1.94 -3.76 12.80
CA SER A 89 2.96 -4.43 12.01
C SER A 89 3.43 -3.51 10.88
N PHE A 90 4.71 -3.53 10.58
CA PHE A 90 5.24 -2.81 9.42
C PHE A 90 6.07 -3.73 8.53
N THR A 91 6.19 -3.38 7.26
CA THR A 91 7.00 -4.07 6.27
C THR A 91 7.85 -3.03 5.57
N LEU A 92 9.17 -3.17 5.70
CA LEU A 92 10.13 -2.40 4.93
C LEU A 92 10.33 -3.08 3.58
N LEU A 93 10.09 -2.32 2.51
CA LEU A 93 10.28 -2.74 1.14
C LEU A 93 11.59 -2.12 0.65
N SER A 94 12.42 -2.96 0.05
CA SER A 94 13.74 -2.58 -0.49
C SER A 94 13.82 -2.77 -2.01
N ASP A 95 12.82 -3.42 -2.60
CA ASP A 95 12.79 -3.90 -3.99
C ASP A 95 11.84 -3.10 -4.89
N SER A 96 11.42 -1.89 -4.50
CA SER A 96 10.55 -1.05 -5.34
C SER A 96 11.35 -0.29 -6.40
N THR A 97 12.06 -1.04 -7.24
CA THR A 97 12.81 -0.51 -8.40
C THR A 97 11.91 0.01 -9.52
N LYS A 98 10.59 -0.18 -9.40
CA LYS A 98 9.59 0.11 -10.45
C LYS A 98 8.95 1.50 -10.29
N SER A 99 8.78 1.97 -9.06
CA SER A 99 8.09 3.22 -8.74
C SER A 99 8.93 4.48 -9.03
N ALA A 100 10.21 4.31 -9.34
CA ALA A 100 11.14 5.38 -9.71
C ALA A 100 10.78 6.11 -11.03
N HIS A 101 9.85 5.57 -11.82
CA HIS A 101 9.37 6.20 -13.06
C HIS A 101 8.17 7.14 -12.84
N GLN A 102 7.61 7.20 -11.62
CA GLN A 102 6.57 8.17 -11.28
C GLN A 102 7.19 9.47 -10.77
N GLU A 103 6.59 10.61 -11.15
CA GLU A 103 7.05 11.94 -10.69
C GLU A 103 6.93 12.14 -9.18
N ASP A 104 5.92 11.53 -8.53
CA ASP A 104 5.72 11.59 -7.07
C ASP A 104 5.13 10.25 -6.56
N PRO A 105 5.99 9.21 -6.40
CA PRO A 105 5.55 7.88 -6.01
C PRO A 105 5.13 7.82 -4.53
N ILE A 106 4.39 6.78 -4.18
CA ILE A 106 3.99 6.52 -2.80
C ILE A 106 5.14 5.82 -2.08
N ALA A 107 5.57 6.41 -0.96
CA ALA A 107 6.66 5.86 -0.14
C ALA A 107 6.15 5.14 1.11
N VAL A 108 4.96 5.50 1.61
CA VAL A 108 4.36 4.88 2.80
C VAL A 108 2.88 4.61 2.56
N VAL A 109 2.43 3.42 2.93
CA VAL A 109 1.02 2.99 2.84
C VAL A 109 0.58 2.38 4.17
N LEU A 110 -0.55 2.83 4.70
CA LEU A 110 -1.29 2.09 5.72
C LEU A 110 -2.33 1.21 5.01
N ALA A 111 -2.13 -0.10 5.07
CA ALA A 111 -3.04 -1.08 4.51
C ALA A 111 -3.79 -1.81 5.62
N ALA A 112 -5.10 -1.98 5.46
CA ALA A 112 -5.91 -2.82 6.34
C ALA A 112 -5.71 -4.31 6.02
N ASN A 113 -6.10 -5.17 6.95
CA ASN A 113 -6.12 -6.62 6.72
C ASN A 113 -7.25 -7.04 5.76
N THR A 114 -8.30 -6.22 5.64
CA THR A 114 -9.50 -6.46 4.82
C THR A 114 -9.74 -5.31 3.83
N ALA A 115 -10.64 -5.51 2.87
CA ALA A 115 -11.06 -4.45 1.96
C ALA A 115 -11.83 -3.36 2.73
N VAL A 116 -11.37 -2.11 2.63
CA VAL A 116 -11.94 -0.92 3.27
C VAL A 116 -12.52 0.08 2.26
N ASN A 117 -12.15 -0.02 0.97
CA ASN A 117 -12.65 0.82 -0.12
C ASN A 117 -12.66 2.32 0.21
N VAL A 118 -11.55 2.82 0.77
CA VAL A 118 -11.43 4.23 1.12
C VAL A 118 -11.26 5.06 -0.15
N ASP A 119 -12.17 5.98 -0.40
CA ASP A 119 -12.16 6.86 -1.57
C ASP A 119 -10.95 7.82 -1.52
N ASN A 120 -10.79 8.53 -0.40
CA ASN A 120 -9.69 9.48 -0.17
C ASN A 120 -8.61 8.88 0.74
N ILE A 121 -7.53 8.41 0.12
CA ILE A 121 -6.37 7.82 0.82
C ILE A 121 -5.19 8.79 0.95
N TYR A 122 -5.19 9.89 0.21
CA TYR A 122 -4.11 10.85 0.24
C TYR A 122 -4.34 11.87 1.35
N LEU A 123 -3.28 12.20 2.07
CA LEU A 123 -3.28 13.26 3.07
C LEU A 123 -2.88 14.57 2.38
N GLY A 124 -3.70 15.60 2.47
CA GLY A 124 -3.47 16.88 1.78
C GLY A 124 -4.67 17.80 1.82
#